data_AF-A0A7S3HAT2-F1
#
_entry.id   AF-A0A7S3HAT2-F1
#
_cell.length_a   1.000
_cell.length_b   1.000
_cell.length_c   1.000
_cell.angle_alpha   90.00
_cell.angle_beta   90.00
_cell.angle_gamma   90.00
#
_symmetry.space_group_name_H-M   'P 1'
#
loop_
_entity.id
_entity.type
_entity.pdbx_description
1 polymer ?
#
loop_
_entity_poly.entity_id
_entity_poly.type
_entity_poly.pdbx_seq_one_letter_code
_entity_poly.pdbx_strand_id
1 'polypeptide(L)'
;VFLLLYPSHIHQDDGIGFPCFYNMETGAIVYEDPRFIYEVDDDLAAQRRYVMQELRIAVYFCQDLWEKYTQAVALGDKRTIATAELNIRNSPKTTHLSSFLIRARVLYKQTSVVDKPVDKVVLEELDYAHWLVEQMASVKDVVEQKLVVRRDHKREVVDALTVQSGMQVWCPHCKRETKRHLEFCPTCGKPQVLFDTLSMIEERSARSPKSPPRSPMSQKSPPKSPPKSGRSGKSGKL
;
A
#
# COMPACT_ATOMS: atom_id res chain seq x y z
N VAL A 1 33.34 -35.11 25.74
CA VAL A 1 32.84 -35.24 27.12
C VAL A 1 31.53 -34.47 27.20
N PHE A 2 30.40 -35.14 26.93
CA PHE A 2 29.07 -34.54 27.03
C PHE A 2 28.61 -34.68 28.48
N LEU A 3 28.60 -33.57 29.20
CA LEU A 3 28.06 -33.51 30.56
C LEU A 3 26.53 -33.69 30.49
N LEU A 4 26.07 -34.68 31.25
CA LEU A 4 24.67 -35.05 31.48
C LEU A 4 23.93 -33.88 32.12
N LEU A 5 23.03 -33.23 31.37
CA LEU A 5 22.15 -32.19 31.92
C LEU A 5 20.82 -32.73 32.45
N TYR A 6 20.53 -34.04 32.34
CA TYR A 6 19.35 -34.68 32.94
C TYR A 6 19.68 -36.08 33.46
N PRO A 7 19.89 -36.27 34.78
CA PRO A 7 20.23 -37.58 35.35
C PRO A 7 19.07 -38.60 35.39
N SER A 8 17.85 -38.19 35.04
CA SER A 8 16.62 -39.00 35.16
C SER A 8 16.15 -39.69 33.87
N HIS A 9 16.84 -39.52 32.74
CA HIS A 9 16.46 -40.14 31.46
C HIS A 9 17.54 -41.08 30.92
N ILE A 10 17.14 -42.29 30.53
CA ILE A 10 18.01 -43.29 29.91
C ILE A 10 17.60 -43.45 28.45
N HIS A 11 18.60 -43.46 27.56
CA HIS A 11 18.38 -43.75 26.14
C HIS A 11 18.24 -45.26 25.94
N GLN A 12 17.10 -45.70 25.41
CA GLN A 12 16.79 -47.11 25.18
C GLN A 12 16.24 -47.31 23.76
N ASP A 13 16.36 -48.53 23.25
CA ASP A 13 15.66 -48.99 22.05
C ASP A 13 14.27 -49.52 22.46
N ASP A 14 13.21 -49.08 21.80
CA ASP A 14 11.84 -49.51 22.06
C ASP A 14 11.56 -50.97 21.66
N GLY A 15 12.55 -51.65 21.08
CA GLY A 15 12.46 -53.03 20.60
C GLY A 15 11.95 -53.14 19.16
N ILE A 16 11.63 -52.02 18.53
CA ILE A 16 11.25 -51.87 17.12
C ILE A 16 12.38 -51.15 16.35
N GLY A 17 13.45 -50.73 17.03
CA GLY A 17 14.61 -50.06 16.44
C GLY A 17 14.49 -48.54 16.43
N PHE A 18 13.53 -47.97 17.18
CA PHE A 18 13.42 -46.52 17.33
C PHE A 18 14.04 -46.07 18.66
N PRO A 19 14.93 -45.06 18.64
CA PRO A 19 15.49 -44.51 19.88
C PRO A 19 14.38 -43.83 20.69
N CYS A 20 14.23 -44.24 21.95
CA CYS A 20 13.29 -43.66 22.91
C CYS A 20 13.98 -43.29 24.23
N PHE A 21 13.38 -42.36 24.98
CA PHE A 21 13.86 -41.89 26.26
C PHE A 21 12.97 -42.42 27.37
N TYR A 22 13.54 -43.22 28.27
CA TYR A 22 12.85 -43.73 29.43
C TYR A 22 13.07 -42.79 30.62
N ASN A 23 11.99 -42.23 31.16
CA ASN A 23 12.03 -41.43 32.37
C ASN A 23 11.98 -42.35 33.61
N MET A 24 13.05 -42.33 34.39
CA MET A 24 13.21 -43.19 35.58
C MET A 24 12.25 -42.86 36.72
N GLU A 25 11.75 -41.63 36.80
CA GLU A 25 10.90 -41.15 37.89
C GLU A 25 9.41 -41.41 37.61
N THR A 26 8.98 -41.22 36.36
CA THR A 26 7.58 -41.39 35.96
C THR A 26 7.28 -42.74 35.32
N GLY A 27 8.31 -43.48 34.91
CA GLY A 27 8.19 -44.74 34.16
C GLY A 27 7.64 -44.55 32.73
N ALA A 28 7.54 -43.31 32.25
CA ALA A 28 7.03 -43.01 30.91
C ALA A 28 8.13 -43.19 29.85
N ILE A 29 7.76 -43.80 28.72
CA ILE A 29 8.58 -43.82 27.51
C ILE A 29 8.20 -42.62 26.67
N VAL A 30 9.18 -41.75 26.38
CA VAL A 30 9.01 -40.54 25.57
C VAL A 30 9.84 -40.70 24.31
N TYR A 31 9.22 -40.52 23.15
CA TYR A 31 9.90 -40.62 21.85
C TYR A 31 10.50 -39.29 21.39
N GLU A 32 10.07 -38.19 22.01
CA GLU A 32 10.69 -36.88 21.85
C GLU A 32 11.84 -36.76 22.84
N ASP A 33 13.02 -36.39 22.36
CA ASP A 33 14.17 -36.21 23.24
C ASP A 33 13.91 -35.06 24.22
N PRO A 34 13.83 -35.33 25.53
CA PRO A 34 13.44 -34.36 26.55
C PRO A 34 14.45 -33.21 26.69
N ARG A 35 15.62 -33.30 26.04
CA ARG A 35 16.55 -32.19 25.88
C ARG A 35 16.02 -31.10 24.95
N PHE A 36 15.07 -31.42 24.08
CA PHE A 36 14.39 -30.45 23.21
C PHE A 36 13.08 -30.03 23.84
N ILE A 37 13.17 -29.11 24.80
CA ILE A 37 12.00 -28.41 25.30
C ILE A 37 11.59 -27.41 24.23
N TYR A 38 10.44 -27.64 23.58
CA TYR A 38 9.84 -26.71 22.62
C TYR A 38 9.17 -25.50 23.30
N GLU A 39 9.80 -24.97 24.35
CA GLU A 39 9.38 -23.71 24.94
C GLU A 39 9.77 -22.59 23.98
N VAL A 40 8.85 -22.29 23.07
CA VAL A 40 8.90 -21.03 22.33
C VAL A 40 8.73 -19.94 23.36
N ASP A 41 9.76 -19.10 23.50
CA ASP A 41 9.71 -17.90 24.33
C ASP A 41 8.37 -17.16 24.12
N ASP A 42 7.64 -16.92 25.21
CA ASP A 42 6.32 -16.28 25.19
C ASP A 42 6.39 -14.91 24.48
N ASP A 43 7.52 -14.22 24.61
CA ASP A 43 7.79 -12.95 23.94
C ASP A 43 7.90 -13.13 22.42
N LEU A 44 8.55 -14.20 21.95
CA LEU A 44 8.65 -14.52 20.53
C LEU A 44 7.28 -14.91 19.96
N ALA A 45 6.50 -15.67 20.71
CA ALA A 45 5.13 -16.03 20.32
C ALA A 45 4.21 -14.81 20.27
N ALA A 46 4.33 -13.87 21.21
CA ALA A 46 3.62 -12.60 21.19
C ALA A 46 4.05 -11.74 19.99
N GLN A 47 5.34 -11.64 19.72
CA GLN A 47 5.88 -10.89 18.59
C GLN A 47 5.40 -11.46 17.24
N ARG A 48 5.42 -12.78 17.07
CA ARG A 48 4.91 -13.48 15.88
C ARG A 48 3.43 -13.17 15.63
N ARG A 49 2.60 -13.21 16.68
CA ARG A 49 1.17 -12.88 16.59
C ARG A 49 0.95 -11.43 16.19
N TYR A 50 1.68 -10.51 16.82
CA TYR A 50 1.60 -9.08 16.52
C TYR A 50 1.97 -8.78 15.07
N VAL A 51 3.11 -9.28 14.59
CA VAL A 51 3.57 -9.03 13.21
C VAL A 51 2.62 -9.63 12.17
N MET A 52 2.06 -10.82 12.41
CA MET A 52 1.04 -11.38 11.52
C MET A 52 -0.23 -10.55 11.49
N GLN A 53 -0.63 -9.96 12.62
CA GLN A 53 -1.78 -9.04 12.66
C GLN A 53 -1.52 -7.77 11.83
N GLU A 54 -0.33 -7.17 11.95
CA GLU A 54 0.08 -6.03 11.11
C GLU A 54 0.06 -6.39 9.62
N LEU A 55 0.59 -7.57 9.28
CA LEU A 55 0.62 -8.07 7.91
C LEU A 55 -0.80 -8.23 7.35
N ARG A 56 -1.71 -8.89 8.09
CA ARG A 56 -3.11 -9.09 7.68
C ARG A 56 -3.85 -7.77 7.43
N ILE A 57 -3.63 -6.78 8.30
CA ILE A 57 -4.20 -5.44 8.12
C ILE A 57 -3.66 -4.78 6.84
N ALA A 58 -2.36 -4.89 6.59
CA ALA A 58 -1.75 -4.34 5.37
C ALA A 58 -2.24 -5.05 4.10
N VAL A 59 -2.39 -6.38 4.15
CA VAL A 59 -2.96 -7.19 3.07
C VAL A 59 -4.37 -6.73 2.75
N TYR A 60 -5.24 -6.58 3.77
CA TYR A 60 -6.61 -6.10 3.58
C TYR A 60 -6.66 -4.76 2.83
N PHE A 61 -5.81 -3.80 3.22
CA PHE A 61 -5.77 -2.51 2.55
C PHE A 61 -5.21 -2.57 1.12
N CYS A 62 -4.21 -3.42 0.87
CA CYS A 62 -3.62 -3.56 -0.47
C CYS A 62 -4.55 -4.36 -1.39
N GLN A 63 -5.34 -5.27 -0.84
CA GLN A 63 -6.36 -6.00 -1.58
C GLN A 63 -7.45 -5.05 -2.11
N ASP A 64 -7.96 -4.12 -1.30
CA ASP A 64 -8.92 -3.10 -1.77
C ASP A 64 -8.35 -2.25 -2.92
N LEU A 65 -7.06 -1.89 -2.85
CA LEU A 65 -6.39 -1.18 -3.94
C LEU A 65 -6.25 -2.04 -5.21
N TRP A 66 -5.92 -3.32 -5.03
CA TRP A 66 -5.82 -4.27 -6.14
C TRP A 66 -7.16 -4.49 -6.82
N GLU A 67 -8.22 -4.71 -6.06
CA GLU A 67 -9.58 -4.91 -6.58
C GLU A 67 -10.07 -3.70 -7.38
N LYS A 68 -9.81 -2.48 -6.89
CA LYS A 68 -10.12 -1.25 -7.65
C LYS A 68 -9.34 -1.16 -8.95
N TYR A 69 -8.08 -1.58 -8.94
CA TYR A 69 -7.26 -1.63 -10.14
C TYR A 69 -7.76 -2.69 -11.13
N THR A 70 -8.03 -3.92 -10.69
CA THR A 70 -8.54 -4.99 -11.56
C THR A 70 -9.91 -4.67 -12.13
N GLN A 71 -10.79 -4.03 -11.35
CA GLN A 71 -12.06 -3.49 -11.84
C GLN A 71 -11.86 -2.43 -12.91
N ALA A 72 -10.95 -1.47 -12.70
CA ALA A 72 -10.64 -0.45 -13.71
C ALA A 72 -10.08 -1.07 -15.00
N VAL A 73 -9.20 -2.08 -14.87
CA VAL A 73 -8.66 -2.83 -16.02
C VAL A 73 -9.77 -3.58 -16.75
N ALA A 74 -10.68 -4.24 -16.03
CA ALA A 74 -11.80 -4.97 -16.62
C ALA A 74 -12.78 -4.05 -17.39
N LEU A 75 -12.98 -2.81 -16.91
CA LEU A 75 -13.80 -1.81 -17.58
C LEU A 75 -13.11 -1.22 -18.83
N GLY A 76 -11.78 -1.32 -18.94
CA GLY A 76 -11.01 -0.85 -20.09
C GLY A 76 -10.89 0.67 -20.25
N ASP A 77 -11.37 1.46 -19.28
CA ASP A 77 -11.25 2.92 -19.31
C ASP A 77 -9.83 3.36 -18.90
N LYS A 78 -9.10 3.96 -19.85
CA LYS A 78 -7.73 4.44 -19.65
C LYS A 78 -7.61 5.43 -18.49
N ARG A 79 -8.63 6.26 -18.25
CA ARG A 79 -8.57 7.30 -17.21
C ARG A 79 -8.70 6.70 -15.80
N THR A 80 -9.62 5.75 -15.62
CA THR A 80 -9.81 5.07 -14.33
C THR A 80 -8.62 4.17 -14.02
N ILE A 81 -8.08 3.47 -15.02
CA ILE A 81 -6.84 2.69 -14.88
C ILE A 81 -5.69 3.59 -14.41
N ALA A 82 -5.44 4.71 -15.10
CA ALA A 82 -4.37 5.65 -14.73
C ALA A 82 -4.56 6.24 -13.32
N THR A 83 -5.80 6.43 -12.88
CA THR A 83 -6.11 6.91 -11.53
C THR A 83 -5.82 5.84 -10.49
N ALA A 84 -6.24 4.59 -10.73
CA ALA A 84 -5.97 3.46 -9.84
C ALA A 84 -4.46 3.17 -9.73
N GLU A 85 -3.76 3.19 -10.87
CA GLU A 85 -2.31 3.09 -10.99
C GLU A 85 -1.57 4.13 -10.11
N LEU A 86 -1.96 5.41 -10.20
CA LEU A 86 -1.39 6.47 -9.36
C LEU A 86 -1.73 6.30 -7.88
N ASN A 87 -2.93 5.83 -7.55
CA ASN A 87 -3.32 5.55 -6.17
C ASN A 87 -2.46 4.44 -5.56
N ILE A 88 -2.19 3.35 -6.30
CA ILE A 88 -1.29 2.28 -5.86
C ILE A 88 0.12 2.84 -5.61
N ARG A 89 0.64 3.61 -6.56
CA ARG A 89 2.00 4.18 -6.47
C ARG A 89 2.16 5.12 -5.27
N ASN A 90 1.22 6.04 -5.09
CA ASN A 90 1.31 7.08 -4.05
C ASN A 90 0.88 6.57 -2.66
N SER A 91 0.29 5.38 -2.57
CA SER A 91 -0.19 4.82 -1.30
C SER A 91 0.97 4.30 -0.44
N PRO A 92 1.13 4.79 0.81
CA PRO A 92 2.15 4.27 1.72
C PRO A 92 1.87 2.82 2.15
N LYS A 93 0.62 2.36 2.00
CA LYS A 93 0.16 1.02 2.41
C LYS A 93 0.91 -0.09 1.68
N THR A 94 1.25 0.14 0.42
CA THR A 94 2.02 -0.81 -0.39
C THR A 94 3.45 -1.00 0.13
N THR A 95 4.07 0.07 0.66
CA THR A 95 5.38 0.02 1.29
C THR A 95 5.31 -0.61 2.69
N HIS A 96 4.20 -0.41 3.42
CA HIS A 96 3.98 -1.09 4.70
C HIS A 96 3.80 -2.60 4.51
N LEU A 97 3.08 -3.02 3.46
CA LEU A 97 2.90 -4.44 3.17
C LEU A 97 4.26 -5.14 2.95
N SER A 98 5.15 -4.54 2.16
CA SER A 98 6.47 -5.13 1.92
C SER A 98 7.33 -5.14 3.20
N SER A 99 7.29 -4.09 4.02
CA SER A 99 8.07 -4.05 5.26
C SER A 99 7.56 -5.05 6.30
N PHE A 100 6.24 -5.19 6.47
CA PHE A 100 5.66 -6.20 7.36
C PHE A 100 5.92 -7.61 6.86
N LEU A 101 5.88 -7.86 5.54
CA LEU A 101 6.20 -9.16 4.97
C LEU A 101 7.66 -9.56 5.24
N ILE A 102 8.61 -8.63 5.08
CA ILE A 102 10.03 -8.89 5.40
C ILE A 102 10.16 -9.25 6.88
N ARG A 103 9.55 -8.48 7.78
CA ARG A 103 9.57 -8.76 9.23
C ARG A 103 8.96 -10.13 9.54
N ALA A 104 7.81 -10.45 8.96
CA ALA A 104 7.14 -11.74 9.17
C ALA A 104 8.02 -12.90 8.69
N ARG A 105 8.58 -12.82 7.48
CA ARG A 105 9.48 -13.84 6.94
C ARG A 105 10.71 -14.08 7.80
N VAL A 106 11.28 -13.03 8.40
CA VAL A 106 12.42 -13.18 9.33
C VAL A 106 12.01 -13.96 10.58
N LEU A 107 10.83 -13.68 11.15
CA LEU A 107 10.35 -14.34 12.38
C LEU A 107 9.91 -15.80 12.18
N TYR A 108 9.47 -16.15 10.97
CA TYR A 108 9.04 -17.50 10.60
C TYR A 108 10.10 -18.28 9.80
N LYS A 109 11.31 -17.71 9.63
CA LYS A 109 12.41 -18.43 9.00
C LYS A 109 12.82 -19.61 9.88
N GLN A 110 12.77 -20.82 9.34
CA GLN A 110 13.31 -21.99 10.02
C GLN A 110 14.83 -21.84 10.10
N THR A 111 15.35 -21.74 11.33
CA THR A 111 16.78 -21.52 11.58
C THR A 111 17.51 -22.80 11.93
N SER A 112 16.79 -23.77 12.48
CA SER A 112 17.30 -25.08 12.89
C SER A 112 16.42 -26.20 12.33
N VAL A 113 17.06 -27.35 12.06
CA VAL A 113 16.35 -28.60 11.69
C VAL A 113 15.44 -29.08 12.84
N VAL A 114 15.75 -28.64 14.06
CA VAL A 114 15.01 -28.99 15.28
C VAL A 114 13.80 -28.06 15.52
N ASP A 115 13.72 -26.92 14.82
CA ASP A 115 12.61 -25.98 14.98
C ASP A 115 11.30 -26.65 14.52
N LYS A 116 10.22 -26.41 15.28
CA LYS A 116 8.88 -26.87 14.89
C LYS A 116 8.53 -26.31 13.51
N PRO A 117 8.02 -27.14 12.58
CA PRO A 117 7.60 -26.66 11.28
C PRO A 117 6.54 -25.57 11.42
N VAL A 118 6.64 -24.55 10.56
CA VAL A 118 5.66 -23.46 10.51
C VAL A 118 4.30 -24.03 10.11
N ASP A 119 3.25 -23.50 10.72
CA ASP A 119 1.89 -23.88 10.38
C ASP A 119 1.59 -23.57 8.90
N LYS A 120 0.89 -24.49 8.22
CA LYS A 120 0.55 -24.38 6.81
C LYS A 120 -0.26 -23.12 6.52
N VAL A 121 -1.18 -22.77 7.41
CA VAL A 121 -2.01 -21.57 7.29
C VAL A 121 -1.15 -20.30 7.25
N VAL A 122 -0.11 -20.24 8.09
CA VAL A 122 0.80 -19.08 8.12
C VAL A 122 1.62 -19.01 6.85
N LEU A 123 2.08 -20.14 6.31
CA LEU A 123 2.81 -20.18 5.04
C LEU A 123 1.92 -19.67 3.89
N GLU A 124 0.67 -20.13 3.80
CA GLU A 124 -0.29 -19.67 2.79
C GLU A 124 -0.55 -18.16 2.89
N GLU A 125 -0.69 -17.62 4.11
CA GLU A 125 -0.84 -16.17 4.31
C GLU A 125 0.41 -15.39 3.84
N LEU A 126 1.61 -15.89 4.14
CA LEU A 126 2.87 -15.26 3.71
C LEU A 126 3.05 -15.31 2.20
N ASP A 127 2.66 -16.41 1.56
CA ASP A 127 2.72 -16.59 0.10
C ASP A 127 1.74 -15.66 -0.61
N TYR A 128 0.50 -15.56 -0.12
CA TYR A 128 -0.47 -14.62 -0.66
C TYR A 128 -0.01 -13.16 -0.51
N ALA A 129 0.50 -12.79 0.67
CA ALA A 129 1.05 -11.46 0.90
C ALA A 129 2.23 -11.16 -0.04
N HIS A 130 3.10 -12.14 -0.29
CA HIS A 130 4.21 -12.01 -1.23
C HIS A 130 3.73 -11.77 -2.66
N TRP A 131 2.80 -12.60 -3.15
CA TRP A 131 2.21 -12.43 -4.46
C TRP A 131 1.62 -11.03 -4.62
N LEU A 132 0.88 -10.55 -3.61
CA LEU A 132 0.27 -9.22 -3.64
C LEU A 132 1.33 -8.11 -3.70
N VAL A 133 2.45 -8.24 -2.97
CA VAL A 133 3.57 -7.30 -3.06
C VAL A 133 4.16 -7.27 -4.47
N GLU A 134 4.36 -8.41 -5.10
CA GLU A 134 4.88 -8.49 -6.48
C GLU A 134 3.94 -7.81 -7.47
N GLN A 135 2.63 -8.04 -7.34
CA GLN A 135 1.64 -7.38 -8.18
C GLN A 135 1.66 -5.85 -8.00
N MET A 136 1.71 -5.37 -6.76
CA MET A 136 1.79 -3.94 -6.46
C MET A 136 3.09 -3.32 -6.99
N ALA A 137 4.22 -4.02 -6.87
CA ALA A 137 5.51 -3.58 -7.36
C ALA A 137 5.50 -3.46 -8.89
N SER A 138 4.96 -4.47 -9.59
CA SER A 138 4.82 -4.43 -11.05
C SER A 138 4.01 -3.21 -11.52
N VAL A 139 2.90 -2.89 -10.86
CA VAL A 139 2.11 -1.70 -11.21
C VAL A 139 2.90 -0.43 -10.94
N LYS A 140 3.61 -0.33 -9.81
CA LYS A 140 4.47 0.82 -9.51
C LYS A 140 5.51 1.07 -10.59
N ASP A 141 6.22 0.03 -11.02
CA ASP A 141 7.28 0.13 -12.02
C ASP A 141 6.74 0.64 -13.36
N VAL A 142 5.58 0.12 -13.79
CA VAL A 142 4.89 0.59 -15.00
C VAL A 142 4.52 2.07 -14.89
N VAL A 143 4.04 2.51 -13.74
CA VAL A 143 3.67 3.92 -13.52
C VAL A 143 4.89 4.82 -13.49
N GLU A 144 5.97 4.39 -12.85
CA GLU A 144 7.23 5.14 -12.83
C GLU A 144 7.81 5.30 -14.22
N GLN A 145 7.82 4.24 -15.03
CA GLN A 145 8.24 4.31 -16.43
C GLN A 145 7.38 5.29 -17.24
N LYS A 146 6.04 5.23 -17.09
CA LYS A 146 5.12 6.20 -17.73
C LYS A 146 5.40 7.65 -17.32
N LEU A 147 5.80 7.89 -16.07
CA LEU A 147 6.13 9.22 -15.57
C LEU A 147 7.48 9.72 -16.09
N VAL A 148 8.46 8.84 -16.23
CA VAL A 148 9.75 9.14 -16.85
C VAL A 148 9.55 9.53 -18.32
N VAL A 149 8.85 8.71 -19.10
CA VAL A 149 8.55 9.00 -20.51
C VAL A 149 7.81 10.33 -20.67
N ARG A 150 6.83 10.64 -19.81
CA ARG A 150 6.14 11.93 -19.83
C ARG A 150 7.09 13.10 -19.50
N ARG A 151 8.01 12.91 -18.57
CA ARG A 151 9.00 13.93 -18.21
C ARG A 151 9.97 14.20 -19.35
N ASP A 152 10.44 13.14 -20.01
CA ASP A 152 11.39 13.25 -21.12
C ASP A 152 10.74 13.89 -22.33
N HIS A 153 9.52 13.49 -22.68
CA HIS A 153 8.74 14.15 -23.73
C HIS A 153 8.50 15.64 -23.43
N LYS A 154 8.21 16.00 -22.17
CA LYS A 154 8.11 17.42 -21.78
C LYS A 154 9.42 18.16 -22.03
N ARG A 155 10.57 17.55 -21.75
CA ARG A 155 11.88 18.15 -22.03
C ARG A 155 12.11 18.33 -23.53
N GLU A 156 11.82 17.33 -24.34
CA GLU A 156 11.92 17.42 -25.81
C GLU A 156 11.09 18.58 -26.38
N VAL A 157 9.83 18.70 -25.94
CA VAL A 157 8.94 19.79 -26.39
C VAL A 157 9.47 21.15 -25.95
N VAL A 158 9.94 21.27 -24.70
CA VAL A 158 10.54 22.50 -24.19
C VAL A 158 11.78 22.88 -24.99
N ASP A 159 12.58 21.90 -25.39
CA ASP A 159 13.81 22.11 -26.14
C ASP A 159 13.50 22.57 -27.57
N ALA A 160 12.53 21.94 -28.23
CA ALA A 160 12.03 22.37 -29.54
C ALA A 160 11.49 23.81 -29.50
N LEU A 161 10.70 24.16 -28.49
CA LEU A 161 10.18 25.52 -28.30
C LEU A 161 11.27 26.55 -28.00
N THR A 162 12.32 26.15 -27.27
CA THR A 162 13.47 27.02 -26.98
C THR A 162 14.25 27.31 -28.26
N VAL A 163 14.49 26.29 -29.10
CA VAL A 163 15.13 26.46 -30.41
C VAL A 163 14.31 27.38 -31.32
N GLN A 164 12.99 27.21 -31.35
CA GLN A 164 12.11 28.03 -32.18
C GLN A 164 12.03 29.49 -31.71
N SER A 165 12.08 29.74 -30.41
CA SER A 165 11.99 31.09 -29.85
C SER A 165 13.32 31.86 -29.88
N GLY A 166 14.47 31.18 -29.86
CA GLY A 166 15.80 31.81 -29.92
C GLY A 166 16.12 32.74 -28.74
N MET A 167 15.26 32.79 -27.72
CA MET A 167 15.40 33.68 -26.57
C MET A 167 16.15 32.98 -25.43
N GLN A 168 17.28 33.57 -25.02
CA GLN A 168 17.96 33.16 -23.79
C GLN A 168 17.13 33.60 -22.58
N VAL A 169 16.76 32.65 -21.73
CA VAL A 169 16.03 32.94 -20.49
C VAL A 169 16.93 32.67 -19.30
N TRP A 170 16.81 33.51 -18.28
CA TRP A 170 17.66 33.45 -17.08
C TRP A 170 16.80 33.19 -15.85
N CYS A 171 17.26 32.31 -14.97
CA CYS A 171 16.53 32.02 -13.73
C CYS A 171 16.54 33.26 -12.82
N PRO A 172 15.36 33.70 -12.31
CA PRO A 172 15.30 34.89 -11.46
C PRO A 172 16.03 34.70 -10.12
N HIS A 173 16.17 33.45 -9.65
CA HIS A 173 16.77 33.16 -8.35
C HIS A 173 18.29 32.91 -8.41
N CYS A 174 18.74 32.09 -9.36
CA CYS A 174 20.16 31.71 -9.43
C CYS A 174 20.92 32.36 -10.58
N LYS A 175 20.26 33.20 -11.41
CA LYS A 175 20.84 33.93 -12.55
C LYS A 175 21.61 33.04 -13.54
N ARG A 176 21.31 31.73 -13.58
CA ARG A 176 21.86 30.81 -14.58
C ARG A 176 20.88 30.72 -15.75
N GLU A 177 21.42 30.49 -16.94
CA GLU A 177 20.63 30.27 -18.14
C GLU A 177 19.68 29.07 -17.93
N THR A 178 18.47 29.22 -18.43
CA THR A 178 17.35 28.31 -18.23
C THR A 178 16.39 28.40 -19.42
N LYS A 179 15.38 27.53 -19.44
CA LYS A 179 14.39 27.46 -20.51
C LYS A 179 13.06 28.02 -20.03
N ARG A 180 12.44 28.91 -20.83
CA ARG A 180 11.19 29.63 -20.50
C ARG A 180 10.03 28.72 -20.08
N HIS A 181 9.93 27.57 -20.74
CA HIS A 181 8.79 26.66 -20.60
C HIS A 181 8.98 25.64 -19.45
N LEU A 182 10.03 25.78 -18.65
CA LEU A 182 10.23 24.97 -17.44
C LEU A 182 9.54 25.63 -16.24
N GLU A 183 8.75 24.85 -15.50
CA GLU A 183 8.12 25.30 -14.25
C GLU A 183 9.15 25.55 -13.14
N PHE A 184 10.22 24.75 -13.10
CA PHE A 184 11.27 24.81 -12.07
C PHE A 184 12.65 24.93 -12.69
N CYS A 185 13.56 25.64 -12.04
CA CYS A 185 14.95 25.76 -12.45
C CYS A 185 15.66 24.41 -12.31
N PRO A 186 16.30 23.88 -13.36
CA PRO A 186 17.02 22.60 -13.28
C PRO A 186 18.21 22.68 -12.32
N THR A 187 18.72 23.89 -12.06
CA THR A 187 19.95 24.11 -11.31
C THR A 187 19.72 24.42 -9.83
N CYS A 188 18.65 25.15 -9.50
CA CYS A 188 18.35 25.52 -8.10
C CYS A 188 17.02 24.97 -7.57
N GLY A 189 16.24 24.26 -8.41
CA GLY A 189 14.95 23.66 -8.03
C GLY A 189 13.83 24.67 -7.77
N LYS A 190 14.10 25.99 -7.77
CA LYS A 190 13.09 27.02 -7.50
C LYS A 190 12.17 27.25 -8.71
N PRO A 191 10.89 27.59 -8.50
CA PRO A 191 9.95 27.85 -9.58
C PRO A 191 10.43 29.04 -10.45
N GLN A 192 10.32 28.92 -11.78
CA GLN A 192 10.76 29.96 -12.72
C GLN A 192 9.62 30.92 -13.09
N VAL A 193 8.39 30.42 -13.05
CA VAL A 193 7.20 31.20 -13.34
C VAL A 193 6.62 31.67 -12.00
N LEU A 194 6.77 32.95 -11.70
CA LEU A 194 5.81 33.61 -10.80
C LEU A 194 4.50 33.57 -11.57
N PHE A 195 3.57 32.70 -11.19
CA PHE A 195 2.22 32.73 -11.76
C PHE A 195 1.61 34.08 -11.41
N ASP A 196 1.74 35.03 -12.32
CA ASP A 196 1.07 36.32 -12.21
C ASP A 196 -0.39 36.10 -12.63
N THR A 197 -1.15 35.49 -11.73
CA THR A 197 -2.56 35.10 -11.92
C THR A 197 -3.46 36.28 -12.29
N LEU A 198 -2.99 37.52 -12.17
CA LEU A 198 -3.70 38.73 -12.58
C LEU A 198 -3.73 38.92 -14.10
N SER A 199 -2.64 38.60 -14.81
CA SER A 199 -2.53 38.85 -16.26
C SER A 199 -3.48 38.00 -17.12
N MET A 200 -3.76 36.75 -16.70
CA MET A 200 -4.69 35.86 -17.42
C MET A 200 -6.18 36.14 -17.11
N ILE A 201 -6.48 36.85 -16.02
CA ILE A 201 -7.86 37.25 -15.68
C ILE A 201 -8.27 38.47 -16.53
N GLU A 202 -7.35 39.40 -16.79
CA GLU A 202 -7.63 40.58 -17.63
C GLU A 202 -7.92 40.21 -19.09
N GLU A 203 -7.17 39.26 -19.68
CA GLU A 203 -7.41 38.83 -21.07
C GLU A 203 -8.74 38.07 -21.26
N ARG A 204 -9.22 37.37 -20.23
CA ARG A 204 -10.56 36.73 -20.24
C ARG A 204 -11.69 37.73 -20.00
N SER A 205 -11.46 38.75 -19.17
CA SER A 205 -12.45 39.79 -18.90
C SER A 205 -12.69 40.69 -20.12
N ALA A 206 -11.66 40.91 -20.94
CA ALA A 206 -11.74 41.73 -22.15
C ALA A 206 -12.47 41.07 -23.34
N ARG A 207 -12.74 39.75 -23.31
CA ARG A 207 -13.32 39.00 -24.44
C ARG A 207 -14.76 38.51 -24.23
N SER A 208 -15.41 38.85 -23.13
CA SER A 208 -16.82 38.50 -22.94
C SER A 208 -17.75 39.49 -23.67
N PRO A 209 -18.60 39.03 -24.61
CA PRO A 209 -19.65 39.88 -25.18
C PRO A 209 -20.68 40.19 -24.08
N LYS A 210 -20.91 41.49 -23.83
CA LYS A 210 -21.94 41.98 -22.90
C LYS A 210 -23.32 41.51 -23.37
N SER A 211 -23.91 40.53 -22.68
CA SER A 211 -25.33 40.22 -22.82
C SER A 211 -26.18 41.35 -22.22
N PRO A 212 -27.31 41.74 -22.85
CA PRO A 212 -28.15 42.82 -22.35
C PRO A 212 -28.88 42.45 -21.04
N PRO A 213 -29.28 43.45 -20.23
CA PRO A 213 -29.83 43.22 -18.90
C PRO A 213 -31.21 42.58 -18.97
N ARG A 214 -31.42 41.54 -18.15
CA ARG A 214 -32.71 40.87 -17.94
C ARG A 214 -33.59 41.76 -17.04
N SER A 215 -34.77 42.12 -17.53
CA SER A 215 -35.81 42.83 -16.76
C SER A 215 -36.39 41.95 -15.62
N PRO A 216 -36.92 42.53 -14.54
CA PRO A 216 -37.37 41.80 -13.36
C PRO A 216 -38.79 41.26 -13.54
N MET A 217 -38.98 39.94 -13.45
CA MET A 217 -40.31 39.32 -13.35
C MET A 217 -40.52 38.70 -11.96
N SER A 218 -41.39 39.39 -11.21
CA SER A 218 -42.49 38.90 -10.38
C SER A 218 -42.32 37.59 -9.60
N GLN A 219 -42.33 37.74 -8.27
CA GLN A 219 -42.40 36.68 -7.28
C GLN A 219 -43.72 35.88 -7.40
N LYS A 220 -43.63 34.55 -7.52
CA LYS A 220 -44.71 33.62 -7.19
C LYS A 220 -44.28 32.71 -6.05
N SER A 221 -45.14 32.68 -5.04
CA SER A 221 -45.01 32.03 -3.73
C SER A 221 -44.89 30.50 -3.80
N PRO A 222 -44.36 29.84 -2.73
CA PRO A 222 -44.13 28.39 -2.72
C PRO A 222 -45.41 27.58 -2.42
N PRO A 223 -45.58 26.39 -3.02
CA PRO A 223 -46.66 25.48 -2.62
C PRO A 223 -46.28 24.66 -1.37
N LYS A 224 -47.30 24.53 -0.52
CA LYS A 224 -47.34 23.86 0.79
C LYS A 224 -47.08 22.35 0.70
N SER A 225 -46.37 21.83 1.70
CA SER A 225 -46.24 20.41 2.03
C SER A 225 -47.59 19.78 2.44
N PRO A 226 -47.90 18.53 2.04
CA PRO A 226 -49.00 17.74 2.60
C PRO A 226 -48.52 16.76 3.70
N PRO A 227 -49.45 16.14 4.46
CA PRO A 227 -49.34 16.00 5.92
C PRO A 227 -48.81 14.65 6.42
N LYS A 228 -48.33 14.69 7.68
CA LYS A 228 -48.12 13.53 8.55
C LYS A 228 -49.46 12.82 8.80
N SER A 229 -49.55 11.54 8.48
CA SER A 229 -50.56 10.64 9.06
C SER A 229 -49.87 9.71 10.04
N GLY A 230 -50.20 9.85 11.32
CA GLY A 230 -49.98 8.83 12.31
C GLY A 230 -51.20 7.92 12.35
N ARG A 231 -51.00 6.60 12.51
CA ARG A 231 -51.96 5.77 13.22
C ARG A 231 -51.27 4.62 13.94
N SER A 232 -51.66 4.52 15.19
CA SER A 232 -51.31 3.58 16.25
C SER A 232 -51.69 2.12 15.98
N GLY A 233 -50.82 1.21 16.44
CA GLY A 233 -51.17 0.22 17.48
C GLY A 233 -51.76 -1.14 17.07
N LYS A 234 -51.03 -2.22 17.42
CA LYS A 234 -51.46 -3.45 18.12
C LYS A 234 -50.30 -4.47 18.04
N SER A 235 -49.64 -4.82 19.16
CA SER A 235 -49.99 -5.95 20.05
C SER A 235 -50.00 -7.31 19.33
N GLY A 236 -49.03 -8.15 19.68
CA GLY A 236 -48.98 -9.56 19.29
C GLY A 236 -47.75 -10.25 19.89
N LYS A 237 -47.89 -10.77 21.11
CA LYS A 237 -47.02 -11.81 21.68
C LYS A 237 -47.17 -13.09 20.86
N LEU A 238 -46.05 -13.74 20.55
CA LEU A 238 -45.76 -15.16 20.79
C LEU A 238 -44.26 -15.38 20.62
#